data_AF-A0A7Y8FZ16-F1
#
_entry.id   AF-A0A7Y8FZ16-F1
#
_cell.length_a   1.000
_cell.length_b   1.000
_cell.length_c   1.000
_cell.angle_alpha   90.00
_cell.angle_beta   90.00
_cell.angle_gamma   90.00
#
_symmetry.space_group_name_H-M   'P 1'
#
loop_
_entity.id
_entity.type
_entity.pdbx_description
1 polymer ?
#
loop_
_entity_poly.entity_id
_entity_poly.type
_entity_poly.pdbx_seq_one_letter_code
_entity_poly.pdbx_strand_id
1 'polypeptide(L)'
;MNALKIAPLLLAHLILSGCFSTPKEKTEYEKQIDAVPMPVTEAERLEQCRTFKLAADRQRAEDFLQYAQRSKLDTSNYDFPESNALLHRLRAMKCPGYGWFS
;
A
#
# COMPACT_ATOMS: atom_id res chain seq x y z
N MET A 1 -31.57 41.79 -5.21
CA MET A 1 -31.14 41.31 -3.88
C MET A 1 -31.11 39.78 -3.90
N ASN A 2 -30.00 39.20 -3.41
CA ASN A 2 -29.86 37.84 -2.82
C ASN A 2 -29.69 36.57 -3.68
N ALA A 3 -29.17 36.62 -4.92
CA ALA A 3 -28.73 35.40 -5.63
C ALA A 3 -27.27 34.99 -5.31
N LEU A 4 -26.46 35.90 -4.77
CA LEU A 4 -25.01 35.67 -4.57
C LEU A 4 -24.63 34.97 -3.26
N LYS A 5 -25.60 34.57 -2.44
CA LYS A 5 -25.34 34.05 -1.08
C LYS A 5 -25.44 32.53 -0.93
N ILE A 6 -25.63 31.78 -2.03
CA ILE A 6 -25.79 30.31 -1.97
C ILE A 6 -24.49 29.59 -2.39
N ALA A 7 -23.59 30.26 -3.12
CA ALA A 7 -22.31 29.71 -3.54
C ALA A 7 -21.39 29.21 -2.40
N PRO A 8 -21.27 29.86 -1.21
CA PRO A 8 -20.37 29.37 -0.18
C PRO A 8 -20.91 28.13 0.57
N LEU A 9 -22.23 27.88 0.52
CA LEU A 9 -22.87 26.75 1.22
C LEU A 9 -22.63 25.41 0.51
N LEU A 10 -22.46 25.43 -0.81
CA LEU A 10 -22.16 24.23 -1.61
C LEU A 10 -20.69 23.81 -1.49
N LEU A 11 -19.77 24.76 -1.32
CA LEU A 11 -18.34 24.46 -1.15
C LEU A 11 -18.06 23.76 0.20
N ALA A 12 -18.82 24.10 1.24
CA ALA A 12 -18.68 23.47 2.56
C ALA A 12 -19.09 21.99 2.56
N HIS A 13 -20.10 21.60 1.77
CA HIS A 13 -20.55 20.21 1.70
C HIS A 13 -19.56 19.29 0.98
N LEU A 14 -18.79 19.81 0.00
CA LEU A 14 -17.75 19.06 -0.69
C LEU A 14 -16.50 18.80 0.19
N ILE A 15 -16.27 19.64 1.20
CA ILE A 15 -15.16 19.47 2.15
C ILE A 15 -15.55 18.48 3.27
N LEU A 16 -16.83 18.44 3.67
CA LEU A 16 -17.38 17.48 4.64
C LEU A 16 -17.65 16.09 4.05
N SER A 17 -17.91 15.98 2.74
CA SER A 17 -17.75 14.71 2.00
C SER A 17 -16.30 14.42 1.68
N GLY A 18 -15.37 14.99 2.46
CA GLY A 18 -13.96 14.72 2.37
C GLY A 18 -13.74 13.23 2.41
N CYS A 19 -13.44 12.68 1.25
CA CYS A 19 -12.71 11.43 1.11
C CYS A 19 -11.30 11.68 1.64
N PHE A 20 -11.19 12.08 2.90
CA PHE A 20 -9.97 11.94 3.67
C PHE A 20 -9.88 10.45 4.00
N SER A 21 -9.55 9.67 2.97
CA SER A 21 -8.52 8.67 3.19
C SER A 21 -7.34 9.47 3.67
N THR A 22 -7.18 9.59 4.99
CA THR A 22 -5.89 9.99 5.57
C THR A 22 -4.84 9.23 4.76
N PRO A 23 -3.93 9.90 4.04
CA PRO A 23 -2.85 9.18 3.42
C PRO A 23 -2.14 8.52 4.59
N LYS A 24 -2.33 7.21 4.79
CA LYS A 24 -1.46 6.42 5.67
C LYS A 24 -0.09 6.82 5.20
N GLU A 25 0.63 7.54 6.05
CA GLU A 25 1.89 8.18 5.69
C GLU A 25 2.75 7.09 5.10
N LYS A 26 2.87 7.09 3.77
CA LYS A 26 3.48 5.96 3.09
C LYS A 26 4.89 5.86 3.63
N THR A 27 5.23 4.70 4.18
CA THR A 27 6.56 4.50 4.77
C THR A 27 7.60 4.79 3.69
N GLU A 28 8.81 5.20 4.06
CA GLU A 28 9.88 5.45 3.09
C GLU A 28 10.05 4.28 2.12
N TYR A 29 9.82 3.07 2.62
CA TYR A 29 9.81 1.82 1.86
C TYR A 29 8.69 1.74 0.80
N GLU A 30 7.45 2.12 1.14
CA GLU A 30 6.34 2.22 0.19
C GLU A 30 6.64 3.20 -0.95
N LYS A 31 7.31 4.32 -0.65
CA LYS A 31 7.72 5.29 -1.67
C LYS A 31 8.77 4.71 -2.62
N GLN A 32 9.71 3.92 -2.10
CA GLN A 32 10.72 3.24 -2.92
C GLN A 32 10.10 2.19 -3.85
N ILE A 33 9.09 1.46 -3.37
CA ILE A 33 8.35 0.48 -4.19
C ILE A 33 7.56 1.18 -5.30
N ASP A 34 6.90 2.30 -4.99
CA ASP A 34 6.11 3.07 -5.96
C ASP A 34 6.96 3.81 -6.99
N ALA A 35 8.21 4.16 -6.65
CA ALA A 35 9.15 4.78 -7.57
C ALA A 35 9.57 3.83 -8.71
N VAL A 36 9.43 2.51 -8.54
CA VAL A 36 9.69 1.56 -9.61
C VAL A 36 8.60 1.70 -10.67
N PRO A 37 8.93 1.96 -11.94
CA PRO A 37 7.94 2.09 -13.00
C PRO A 37 7.21 0.75 -13.23
N MET A 38 5.94 0.84 -13.59
CA MET A 38 5.17 -0.34 -13.99
C MET A 38 5.76 -0.94 -15.27
N PRO A 39 5.82 -2.27 -15.37
CA PRO A 39 6.41 -2.94 -16.53
C PRO A 39 5.54 -2.72 -17.77
N VAL A 40 6.16 -2.41 -18.90
CA VAL A 40 5.47 -2.16 -20.17
C VAL A 40 5.30 -3.47 -20.95
N THR A 41 6.24 -4.40 -20.79
CA THR A 41 6.21 -5.72 -21.43
C THR A 41 5.97 -6.85 -20.45
N GLU A 42 5.50 -8.00 -20.95
CA GLU A 42 5.27 -9.19 -20.13
C GLU A 42 6.57 -9.80 -19.58
N ALA A 43 7.67 -9.74 -20.35
CA ALA A 43 8.97 -10.22 -19.91
C ALA A 43 9.50 -9.38 -18.73
N GLU A 44 9.45 -8.04 -18.85
CA GLU A 44 9.82 -7.14 -17.76
C GLU A 44 8.94 -7.33 -16.52
N ARG A 45 7.64 -7.59 -16.73
CA ARG A 45 6.71 -7.89 -15.64
C ARG A 45 7.15 -9.11 -14.86
N LEU A 46 7.52 -10.19 -15.53
CA LEU A 46 7.95 -11.43 -14.87
C LEU A 46 9.26 -11.24 -14.10
N GLU A 47 10.22 -10.51 -14.66
CA GLU A 47 11.48 -10.21 -13.99
C GLU A 47 11.24 -9.31 -12.76
N GLN A 48 10.47 -8.24 -12.89
CA GLN A 48 10.10 -7.41 -11.74
C GLN A 48 9.32 -8.21 -10.69
N CYS A 49 8.38 -9.08 -11.09
CA CYS A 49 7.67 -9.96 -10.18
C CYS A 49 8.61 -10.87 -9.39
N ARG A 50 9.66 -11.42 -10.00
CA ARG A 50 10.67 -12.23 -9.29
C ARG A 50 11.42 -11.41 -8.26
N THR A 51 11.87 -10.22 -8.63
CA THR A 51 12.60 -9.32 -7.72
C THR A 51 11.74 -8.91 -6.53
N PHE A 52 10.51 -8.47 -6.77
CA PHE A 52 9.59 -8.07 -5.70
C PHE A 52 9.12 -9.26 -4.86
N LYS A 53 9.00 -10.45 -5.43
CA LYS A 53 8.70 -11.67 -4.67
C LYS A 53 9.81 -11.99 -3.69
N LEU A 54 11.07 -11.94 -4.13
CA LEU A 54 12.22 -12.18 -3.25
C LEU A 54 12.26 -11.16 -2.10
N ALA A 55 12.00 -9.88 -2.41
CA ALA A 55 11.90 -8.84 -1.40
C ALA A 55 10.74 -9.10 -0.41
N ALA A 56 9.57 -9.52 -0.90
CA ALA A 56 8.41 -9.84 -0.08
C ALA A 56 8.66 -11.03 0.85
N ASP A 57 9.30 -12.09 0.35
CA ASP A 57 9.64 -13.26 1.14
C ASP A 57 10.66 -12.91 2.24
N ARG A 58 11.64 -12.06 1.94
CA ARG A 58 12.59 -11.54 2.93
C ARG A 58 11.90 -10.71 4.00
N GLN A 59 11.10 -9.74 3.59
CA GLN A 59 10.36 -8.88 4.53
C GLN A 59 9.42 -9.71 5.42
N ARG A 60 8.75 -10.72 4.86
CA ARG A 60 7.89 -11.63 5.62
C ARG A 60 8.66 -12.43 6.67
N ALA A 61 9.90 -12.82 6.39
CA ALA A 61 10.75 -13.50 7.37
C ALA A 61 11.18 -12.55 8.51
N GLU A 62 11.54 -11.31 8.19
CA GLU A 62 11.87 -10.27 9.17
C GLU A 62 10.65 -9.92 10.04
N ASP A 63 9.47 -9.77 9.43
CA ASP A 63 8.17 -9.60 10.08
C ASP A 63 7.86 -10.75 11.04
N PHE A 64 8.08 -12.00 10.61
CA PHE A 64 7.85 -13.17 11.45
C PHE A 64 8.79 -13.22 12.65
N LEU A 65 10.08 -12.88 12.47
CA LEU A 65 11.04 -12.77 13.57
C LEU A 65 10.62 -11.68 14.56
N GLN A 66 10.21 -10.53 14.05
CA GLN A 66 9.78 -9.40 14.87
C GLN A 66 8.48 -9.71 15.63
N TYR A 67 7.55 -10.41 14.98
CA TYR A 67 6.33 -10.95 15.61
C TYR A 67 6.66 -11.96 16.71
N ALA A 68 7.56 -12.91 16.45
CA ALA A 68 7.98 -13.90 17.45
C ALA A 68 8.68 -13.24 18.64
N GLN A 69 9.44 -12.16 18.41
CA GLN A 69 10.09 -11.40 19.46
C GLN A 69 9.08 -10.58 20.29
N ARG A 70 8.09 -9.94 19.65
CA ARG A 70 7.09 -9.10 20.33
C ARG A 70 5.93 -9.86 20.95
N SER A 71 5.56 -11.02 20.42
CA SER A 71 4.58 -11.92 21.06
C SER A 71 5.08 -12.43 22.42
N LYS A 72 6.39 -12.54 22.61
CA LYS A 72 7.00 -12.79 23.94
C LYS A 72 6.88 -11.60 24.90
N LEU A 73 6.62 -10.39 24.39
CA LEU A 73 6.50 -9.14 25.14
C LEU A 73 5.03 -8.68 25.30
N ASP A 74 4.05 -9.52 24.92
CA ASP A 74 2.60 -9.26 24.96
C ASP A 74 2.12 -8.01 24.19
N THR A 75 2.95 -7.50 23.29
CA THR A 75 2.61 -6.40 22.38
C THR A 75 2.10 -6.95 21.06
N SER A 76 0.81 -7.29 20.99
CA SER A 76 0.17 -7.97 19.85
C SER A 76 -0.18 -7.07 18.66
N ASN A 77 -0.24 -5.75 18.82
CA ASN A 77 -0.77 -4.83 17.80
C ASN A 77 0.33 -4.26 16.91
N TYR A 78 1.01 -5.11 16.15
CA TYR A 78 1.96 -4.65 15.13
C TYR A 78 1.40 -4.89 13.73
N ASP A 79 1.12 -3.80 13.03
CA ASP A 79 0.83 -3.82 11.60
C ASP A 79 2.13 -3.98 10.82
N PHE A 80 2.12 -4.78 9.75
CA PHE A 80 3.25 -4.98 8.85
C PHE A 80 3.07 -4.15 7.57
N PRO A 81 3.44 -2.86 7.55
CA PRO A 81 3.22 -2.00 6.38
C PRO A 81 4.08 -2.41 5.19
N GLU A 82 5.32 -2.85 5.40
CA GLU A 82 6.27 -3.15 4.31
C GLU A 82 5.90 -4.41 3.52
N SER A 83 5.58 -5.51 4.20
CA SER A 83 5.13 -6.72 3.51
C SER A 83 3.80 -6.52 2.79
N ASN A 84 2.88 -5.75 3.38
CA ASN A 84 1.62 -5.39 2.72
C ASN A 84 1.86 -4.54 1.47
N ALA A 85 2.76 -3.56 1.52
CA ALA A 85 3.12 -2.74 0.37
C ALA A 85 3.66 -3.59 -0.80
N LEU A 86 4.55 -4.53 -0.50
CA LEU A 86 5.11 -5.45 -1.48
C LEU A 86 4.04 -6.37 -2.07
N LEU A 87 3.12 -6.88 -1.25
CA LEU A 87 1.99 -7.69 -1.70
C LEU A 87 1.05 -6.90 -2.62
N HIS A 88 0.73 -5.65 -2.26
CA HIS A 88 -0.10 -4.77 -3.08
C HIS A 88 0.57 -4.52 -4.44
N ARG A 89 1.88 -4.31 -4.46
CA ARG A 89 2.63 -4.12 -5.70
C ARG A 89 2.64 -5.38 -6.58
N LEU A 90 2.89 -6.56 -5.99
CA LEU A 90 2.85 -7.84 -6.70
C LEU A 90 1.46 -8.11 -7.32
N ARG A 91 0.39 -7.76 -6.60
CA ARG A 91 -0.98 -7.84 -7.11
C ARG A 91 -1.24 -6.84 -8.24
N ALA A 92 -0.75 -5.60 -8.11
CA ALA A 92 -0.89 -4.57 -9.15
C ALA A 92 -0.17 -4.97 -10.46
N MET A 93 0.99 -5.62 -10.35
CA MET A 93 1.73 -6.18 -11.49
C MET A 93 1.16 -7.50 -12.00
N LYS A 94 0.07 -8.03 -11.40
CA LYS A 94 -0.55 -9.32 -11.75
C LYS A 94 0.46 -10.48 -11.74
N CYS A 95 1.31 -10.52 -10.73
CA CYS A 95 2.29 -11.59 -10.58
C CYS A 95 1.62 -12.94 -10.31
N PRO A 96 2.16 -14.06 -10.85
CA PRO A 96 1.64 -15.39 -10.58
C PRO A 96 1.73 -15.72 -9.08
N GLY A 97 0.62 -16.19 -8.49
CA GLY A 97 0.52 -16.52 -7.07
C GLY A 97 0.08 -15.38 -6.14
N TYR A 98 -0.19 -14.18 -6.68
CA TYR A 98 -0.64 -13.01 -5.89
C TYR A 98 -1.94 -12.37 -6.42
N GLY A 99 -2.66 -13.09 -7.28
CA GLY A 99 -3.95 -12.66 -7.83
C GLY A 99 -5.09 -12.79 -6.82
N TRP A 100 -6.25 -12.21 -7.16
CA TRP A 100 -7.48 -12.30 -6.35
C TRP A 100 -7.95 -13.76 -6.11
N PHE A 101 -7.47 -14.70 -6.93
CA PHE A 101 -7.79 -16.13 -6.88
C PHE A 101 -6.56 -17.03 -6.63
N SER A 102 -5.44 -16.46 -6.17
CA SER A 102 -4.29 -17.24 -5.70
C SER A 102 -4.39 -17.52 -4.21
#